data_AF-A0A269PFE1-F1
#
_entry.id   AF-A0A269PFE1-F1
#
_cell.length_a   1.000
_cell.length_b   1.000
_cell.length_c   1.000
_cell.angle_alpha   90.00
_cell.angle_beta   90.00
_cell.angle_gamma   90.00
#
_symmetry.space_group_name_H-M   'P 1'
#
loop_
_entity.id
_entity.type
_entity.pdbx_description
1 polymer ?
#
loop_
_entity_poly.entity_id
_entity_poly.type
_entity_poly.pdbx_seq_one_letter_code
_entity_poly.pdbx_strand_id
1 'polypeptide(L)'
;MLKKLSFVVLFALLAGCVSLPKSEQELRTNHYKIESKCAQTDLFEVYEIITKNTARCHGGSEGTIVPAAGSYMALSSEDRIEGLISKDRTSAKISVEHINPVAGGFLQLIELQKTESCPTNIKVYLLNDSTKWKTATESVFKWLEGDKDSCFDLM
;
A
#
# COMPACT_ATOMS: atom_id res chain seq x y z
N MET A 1 -33.39 40.45 -14.05
CA MET A 1 -33.30 39.34 -13.06
C MET A 1 -32.32 38.28 -13.60
N LEU A 2 -31.01 38.54 -13.52
CA LEU A 2 -29.96 37.60 -13.93
C LEU A 2 -28.96 37.49 -12.77
N LYS A 3 -29.23 36.67 -11.75
CA LYS A 3 -28.28 36.46 -10.64
C LYS A 3 -28.27 35.05 -10.01
N LYS A 4 -29.06 34.09 -10.52
CA LYS A 4 -29.17 32.75 -9.89
C LYS A 4 -28.69 31.57 -10.74
N LEU A 5 -28.22 31.79 -11.96
CA LEU A 5 -27.85 30.69 -12.89
C LEU A 5 -26.35 30.34 -12.91
N SER A 6 -25.51 31.04 -12.12
CA SER A 6 -24.06 30.89 -12.21
C SER A 6 -23.43 29.96 -11.17
N PHE A 7 -24.18 29.47 -10.18
CA PHE A 7 -23.64 28.65 -9.09
C PHE A 7 -23.77 27.13 -9.31
N VAL A 8 -24.66 26.69 -10.21
CA VAL A 8 -24.92 25.26 -10.44
C VAL A 8 -23.88 24.63 -11.39
N VAL A 9 -23.29 25.41 -12.29
CA VAL A 9 -22.31 24.92 -13.28
C VAL A 9 -20.94 24.63 -12.64
N LEU A 10 -20.60 25.30 -11.54
CA LEU A 10 -19.30 25.10 -10.88
C LEU A 10 -19.23 23.81 -10.04
N PHE A 11 -20.38 23.27 -9.59
CA PHE A 11 -20.44 22.02 -8.83
C PHE A 11 -20.36 20.76 -9.71
N ALA A 12 -20.68 20.85 -11.00
CA ALA A 12 -20.60 19.72 -11.93
C ALA A 12 -19.16 19.39 -12.39
N LEU A 13 -18.21 20.30 -12.19
CA LEU A 13 -16.80 20.15 -12.60
C LEU A 13 -15.87 19.60 -11.51
N LEU A 14 -16.39 19.39 -10.29
CA LEU A 14 -15.61 18.87 -9.15
C LEU A 14 -15.90 17.39 -8.83
N ALA A 15 -16.69 16.70 -9.67
CA ALA A 15 -16.70 15.24 -9.69
C ALA A 15 -15.37 14.76 -10.31
N GLY A 16 -14.28 14.94 -9.56
CA GLY A 16 -12.96 14.49 -9.95
C GLY A 16 -13.03 12.99 -10.25
N CYS A 17 -12.65 12.61 -11.46
CA CYS A 17 -12.26 11.24 -11.73
C CYS A 17 -11.13 10.89 -10.76
N VAL A 18 -11.43 10.13 -9.72
CA VAL A 18 -10.42 9.61 -8.80
C VAL A 18 -9.63 8.55 -9.57
N SER A 19 -8.58 8.99 -10.26
CA SER A 19 -7.60 8.10 -10.86
C SER A 19 -6.67 7.57 -9.78
N LEU A 20 -6.20 6.32 -9.94
CA LEU A 20 -5.15 5.79 -9.08
C LEU A 20 -3.88 6.67 -9.15
N PRO A 21 -3.18 6.87 -8.03
CA PRO A 21 -1.86 7.51 -8.00
C PRO A 21 -0.92 6.87 -9.01
N LYS A 22 -0.24 7.66 -9.82
CA LYS A 22 0.69 7.18 -10.85
C LYS A 22 2.11 7.00 -10.34
N SER A 23 2.37 7.40 -9.10
CA SER A 23 3.66 7.20 -8.43
C SER A 23 3.50 6.93 -6.93
N GLU A 24 4.50 6.29 -6.33
CA GLU A 24 4.59 6.18 -4.87
C GLU A 24 4.53 7.56 -4.19
N GLN A 25 5.12 8.59 -4.82
CA GLN A 25 5.11 9.95 -4.28
C GLN A 25 3.71 10.53 -4.20
N GLU A 26 2.88 10.33 -5.25
CA GLU A 26 1.49 10.76 -5.23
C GLU A 26 0.69 10.04 -4.13
N LEU A 27 0.96 8.76 -3.89
CA LEU A 27 0.32 8.01 -2.80
C LEU A 27 0.79 8.51 -1.42
N ARG A 28 2.07 8.87 -1.26
CA ARG A 28 2.61 9.47 -0.01
C ARG A 28 1.98 10.83 0.32
N THR A 29 1.67 11.62 -0.69
CA THR A 29 1.15 12.98 -0.54
C THR A 29 -0.36 13.08 -0.74
N ASN A 30 -1.06 11.94 -0.83
CA ASN A 30 -2.50 11.97 -0.93
C ASN A 30 -3.12 12.50 0.38
N HIS A 31 -4.40 12.85 0.32
CA HIS A 31 -5.11 13.45 1.46
C HIS A 31 -5.64 12.41 2.47
N TYR A 32 -5.38 11.12 2.23
CA TYR A 32 -5.86 10.04 3.08
C TYR A 32 -4.92 9.79 4.25
N LYS A 33 -5.45 9.09 5.26
CA LYS A 33 -4.72 8.84 6.49
C LYS A 33 -3.52 7.92 6.25
N ILE A 34 -2.44 8.14 7.00
CA ILE A 34 -1.33 7.21 7.12
C ILE A 34 -1.49 6.50 8.46
N GLU A 35 -1.58 5.17 8.45
CA GLU A 35 -1.57 4.38 9.69
C GLU A 35 -0.14 3.99 10.03
N SER A 36 0.29 4.25 11.27
CA SER A 36 1.65 3.95 11.73
C SER A 36 1.61 3.13 13.02
N LYS A 37 2.34 2.02 13.06
CA LYS A 37 2.46 1.17 14.26
C LYS A 37 3.91 0.76 14.45
N CYS A 38 4.35 0.75 15.70
CA CYS A 38 5.63 0.15 16.06
C CYS A 38 5.46 -1.35 16.26
N ALA A 39 6.23 -2.16 15.54
CA ALA A 39 6.39 -3.58 15.79
C ALA A 39 7.67 -3.84 16.59
N GLN A 40 7.58 -4.77 17.55
CA GLN A 40 8.72 -5.22 18.35
C GLN A 40 9.60 -6.25 17.62
N THR A 41 9.10 -6.78 16.50
CA THR A 41 9.78 -7.71 15.61
C THR A 41 10.83 -7.00 14.75
N ASP A 42 11.91 -7.70 14.38
CA ASP A 42 12.97 -7.17 13.52
C ASP A 42 12.45 -6.81 12.11
N LEU A 43 13.06 -5.79 11.49
CA LEU A 43 12.63 -5.24 10.22
C LEU A 43 12.63 -6.27 9.10
N PHE A 44 13.64 -7.16 9.07
CA PHE A 44 13.70 -8.18 8.02
C PHE A 44 12.55 -9.17 8.15
N GLU A 45 12.23 -9.62 9.35
CA GLU A 45 11.12 -10.56 9.59
C GLU A 45 9.76 -9.91 9.29
N VAL A 46 9.56 -8.65 9.71
CA VAL A 46 8.36 -7.87 9.36
C VAL A 46 8.23 -7.72 7.84
N TYR A 47 9.35 -7.42 7.15
CA TYR A 47 9.40 -7.33 5.69
C TYR A 47 8.99 -8.64 5.02
N GLU A 48 9.52 -9.78 5.48
CA GLU A 48 9.15 -11.08 4.93
C GLU A 48 7.67 -11.40 5.12
N ILE A 49 7.12 -11.16 6.31
CA ILE A 49 5.72 -11.43 6.64
C ILE A 49 4.79 -10.60 5.76
N ILE A 50 5.03 -9.28 5.70
CA ILE A 50 4.18 -8.36 4.94
C ILE A 50 4.27 -8.68 3.45
N THR A 51 5.48 -8.84 2.90
CA THR A 51 5.66 -9.06 1.46
C THR A 51 4.98 -10.35 0.99
N LYS A 52 5.14 -11.46 1.73
CA LYS A 52 4.52 -12.75 1.39
C LYS A 52 2.99 -12.67 1.44
N ASN A 53 2.44 -12.05 2.48
CA ASN A 53 0.98 -11.94 2.61
C ASN A 53 0.37 -10.94 1.61
N THR A 54 1.06 -9.84 1.30
CA THR A 54 0.62 -8.91 0.25
C THR A 54 0.54 -9.63 -1.10
N ALA A 55 1.56 -10.41 -1.47
CA ALA A 55 1.53 -11.20 -2.70
C ALA A 55 0.37 -12.20 -2.73
N ARG A 56 0.14 -12.92 -1.62
CA ARG A 56 -0.99 -13.86 -1.46
C ARG A 56 -2.34 -13.15 -1.69
N CYS A 57 -2.57 -12.03 -1.00
CA CYS A 57 -3.86 -11.35 -1.06
C CYS A 57 -4.16 -10.69 -2.41
N HIS A 58 -3.14 -10.32 -3.18
CA HIS A 58 -3.29 -9.73 -4.52
C HIS A 58 -3.23 -10.77 -5.65
N GLY A 59 -3.29 -12.08 -5.31
CA GLY A 59 -3.27 -13.16 -6.29
C GLY A 59 -1.95 -13.23 -7.08
N GLY A 60 -0.87 -12.65 -6.55
CA GLY A 60 0.46 -12.78 -7.12
C GLY A 60 0.91 -14.24 -7.08
N SER A 61 1.70 -14.66 -8.07
CA SER A 61 2.48 -15.89 -7.94
C SER A 61 3.33 -15.83 -6.65
N GLU A 62 3.65 -16.98 -6.05
CA GLU A 62 4.59 -17.00 -4.93
C GLU A 62 5.94 -16.43 -5.39
N GLY A 63 6.17 -15.15 -5.12
CA GLY A 63 7.45 -14.50 -5.37
C GLY A 63 8.52 -15.04 -4.43
N THR A 64 9.78 -14.92 -4.83
CA THR A 64 10.93 -15.27 -3.98
C THR A 64 11.73 -14.02 -3.65
N ILE A 65 12.12 -13.86 -2.38
CA ILE A 65 13.05 -12.80 -1.98
C ILE A 65 14.43 -13.17 -2.51
N VAL A 66 15.00 -12.33 -3.37
CA VAL A 66 16.34 -12.54 -3.93
C VAL A 66 17.39 -12.12 -2.88
N PRO A 67 18.13 -13.07 -2.25
CA PRO A 67 18.93 -12.78 -1.05
C PRO A 67 20.06 -11.77 -1.28
N ALA A 68 20.61 -11.70 -2.49
CA ALA A 68 21.72 -10.80 -2.83
C ALA A 68 21.28 -9.37 -3.17
N ALA A 69 20.02 -9.18 -3.60
CA ALA A 69 19.51 -7.90 -4.06
C ALA A 69 18.61 -7.21 -3.03
N GLY A 70 18.14 -7.94 -2.01
CA GLY A 70 17.16 -7.41 -1.05
C GLY A 70 15.86 -7.02 -1.75
N SER A 71 15.52 -7.68 -2.85
CA SER A 71 14.34 -7.39 -3.65
C SER A 71 13.40 -8.58 -3.67
N TYR A 72 12.12 -8.28 -3.75
CA TYR A 72 11.04 -9.22 -3.97
C TYR A 72 10.19 -8.72 -5.12
N MET A 73 9.76 -9.63 -5.98
CA MET A 73 8.78 -9.32 -7.01
C MET A 73 7.82 -10.49 -7.14
N ALA A 74 6.53 -10.18 -7.09
CA ALA A 74 5.47 -11.10 -7.47
C ALA A 74 4.57 -10.40 -8.49
N LEU A 75 4.08 -11.17 -9.46
CA LEU A 75 3.20 -10.68 -10.52
C LEU A 75 1.93 -11.53 -10.52
N SER A 76 0.78 -10.86 -10.61
CA SER A 76 -0.49 -11.47 -10.98
C SER A 76 -0.92 -10.99 -12.37
N SER A 77 -2.10 -11.41 -12.82
CA SER A 77 -2.68 -10.90 -14.07
C SER A 77 -3.07 -9.43 -13.99
N GLU A 78 -3.28 -8.90 -12.78
CA GLU A 78 -3.83 -7.57 -12.55
C GLU A 78 -2.88 -6.66 -11.77
N ASP A 79 -2.05 -7.21 -10.90
CA ASP A 79 -1.25 -6.45 -9.93
C ASP A 79 0.22 -6.88 -9.96
N ARG A 80 1.09 -5.90 -9.75
CA ARG A 80 2.53 -6.05 -9.50
C ARG A 80 2.81 -5.73 -8.04
N ILE A 81 3.49 -6.66 -7.36
CA ILE A 81 3.93 -6.49 -5.98
C ILE A 81 5.46 -6.40 -5.99
N GLU A 82 5.99 -5.27 -5.53
CA GLU A 82 7.43 -5.05 -5.40
C GLU A 82 7.80 -4.82 -3.93
N GLY A 83 8.79 -5.56 -3.45
CA GLY A 83 9.42 -5.37 -2.15
C GLY A 83 10.88 -5.00 -2.33
N LEU A 84 11.35 -4.00 -1.58
CA LEU A 84 12.75 -3.58 -1.57
C LEU A 84 13.19 -3.31 -0.13
N ILE A 85 14.25 -3.98 0.31
CA ILE A 85 14.93 -3.72 1.59
C ILE A 85 16.31 -3.13 1.35
N SER A 86 16.69 -2.14 2.15
CA SER A 86 18.01 -1.52 2.09
C SER A 86 19.11 -2.52 2.47
N LYS A 87 20.33 -2.33 1.94
CA LYS A 87 21.46 -3.24 2.19
C LYS A 87 21.83 -3.36 3.66
N ASP A 88 21.69 -2.26 4.41
CA ASP A 88 21.92 -2.17 5.85
C ASP A 88 20.70 -2.62 6.68
N ARG A 89 19.59 -3.00 6.03
CA ARG A 89 18.33 -3.45 6.64
C ARG A 89 17.74 -2.44 7.62
N THR A 90 17.98 -1.15 7.39
CA THR A 90 17.41 -0.07 8.20
C THR A 90 16.09 0.45 7.63
N SER A 91 15.81 0.21 6.35
CA SER A 91 14.54 0.57 5.72
C SER A 91 14.08 -0.48 4.71
N ALA A 92 12.78 -0.58 4.52
CA ALA A 92 12.19 -1.35 3.43
C ALA A 92 10.90 -0.69 2.94
N LYS A 93 10.50 -1.04 1.72
CA LYS A 93 9.19 -0.70 1.18
C LYS A 93 8.56 -1.90 0.49
N ILE A 94 7.24 -1.97 0.54
CA ILE A 94 6.40 -2.89 -0.22
C ILE A 94 5.37 -2.03 -0.96
N SER A 95 5.27 -2.17 -2.27
CA SER A 95 4.28 -1.48 -3.10
C SER A 95 3.44 -2.47 -3.89
N VAL A 96 2.19 -2.08 -4.12
CA VAL A 96 1.26 -2.79 -5.00
C VAL A 96 0.82 -1.82 -6.08
N GLU A 97 0.96 -2.23 -7.34
CA GLU A 97 0.56 -1.46 -8.51
C GLU A 97 -0.39 -2.27 -9.39
N HIS A 98 -1.54 -1.69 -9.72
CA HIS A 98 -2.46 -2.25 -10.69
C HIS A 98 -1.94 -2.02 -12.11
N ILE A 99 -1.72 -3.11 -12.85
CA ILE A 99 -1.19 -3.13 -14.21
C ILE A 99 -2.37 -3.02 -15.20
N ASN A 100 -2.75 -1.79 -15.54
CA ASN A 100 -3.74 -1.53 -16.58
C ASN A 100 -3.31 -0.35 -17.47
N PRO A 101 -3.34 -0.48 -18.81
CA PRO A 101 -2.85 0.56 -19.72
C PRO A 101 -3.67 1.86 -19.68
N VAL A 102 -4.92 1.81 -19.24
CA VAL A 102 -5.83 2.96 -19.19
C VAL A 102 -6.03 3.44 -17.76
N ALA A 103 -6.19 2.53 -16.81
CA ALA A 103 -6.59 2.81 -15.43
C ALA A 103 -5.58 2.34 -14.36
N GLY A 104 -4.35 1.98 -14.73
CA GLY A 104 -3.35 1.46 -13.80
C GLY A 104 -2.82 2.49 -12.81
N GLY A 105 -2.14 2.03 -11.76
CA GLY A 105 -1.52 2.90 -10.75
C GLY A 105 -1.32 2.21 -9.40
N PHE A 106 -0.75 2.93 -8.45
CA PHE A 106 -0.42 2.42 -7.12
C PHE A 106 -1.66 2.27 -6.26
N LEU A 107 -1.80 1.06 -5.70
CA LEU A 107 -2.89 0.63 -4.85
C LEU A 107 -2.53 0.74 -3.37
N GLN A 108 -1.29 0.42 -3.02
CA GLN A 108 -0.83 0.41 -1.63
C GLN A 108 0.67 0.65 -1.58
N LEU A 109 1.11 1.34 -0.53
CA LEU A 109 2.51 1.48 -0.15
C LEU A 109 2.64 1.23 1.34
N ILE A 110 3.61 0.40 1.69
CA ILE A 110 3.97 0.07 3.06
C ILE A 110 5.45 0.38 3.22
N GLU A 111 5.80 1.15 4.24
CA GLU A 111 7.17 1.51 4.56
C GLU A 111 7.56 1.00 5.93
N LEU A 112 8.74 0.42 6.00
CA LEU A 112 9.36 -0.09 7.22
C LEU A 112 10.61 0.72 7.48
N GLN A 113 10.77 1.19 8.70
CA GLN A 113 11.94 1.95 9.11
C GLN A 113 12.35 1.54 10.51
N LYS A 114 13.61 1.18 10.69
CA LYS A 114 14.21 1.02 12.02
C LYS A 114 14.49 2.40 12.59
N THR A 115 14.09 2.64 13.83
CA THR A 115 14.41 3.87 14.58
C THR A 115 15.06 3.51 15.91
N GLU A 116 15.57 4.51 16.63
CA GLU A 116 16.15 4.30 17.96
C GLU A 116 15.12 3.80 18.99
N SER A 117 13.86 4.24 18.85
CA SER A 117 12.77 3.93 19.77
C SER A 117 11.86 2.79 19.33
N CYS A 118 12.01 2.31 18.10
CA CYS A 118 11.16 1.28 17.53
C CYS A 118 11.97 0.31 16.64
N PRO A 119 11.98 -1.00 16.96
CA PRO A 119 12.66 -2.00 16.15
C PRO A 119 12.21 -1.96 14.68
N THR A 120 10.90 -1.86 14.44
CA THR A 120 10.34 -1.65 13.11
C THR A 120 9.13 -0.74 13.15
N ASN A 121 9.31 0.52 12.75
CA ASN A 121 8.18 1.42 12.52
C ASN A 121 7.56 1.14 11.14
N ILE A 122 6.29 0.76 11.14
CA ILE A 122 5.53 0.45 9.93
C ILE A 122 4.62 1.62 9.61
N LYS A 123 4.61 2.07 8.36
CA LYS A 123 3.65 3.04 7.83
C LYS A 123 2.90 2.42 6.66
N VAL A 124 1.57 2.50 6.69
CA VAL A 124 0.71 2.08 5.59
C VAL A 124 0.00 3.31 5.03
N TYR A 125 0.16 3.54 3.73
CA TYR A 125 -0.44 4.64 3.00
C TYR A 125 -1.76 4.17 2.37
N LEU A 126 -2.88 4.72 2.80
CA LEU A 126 -4.20 4.36 2.29
C LEU A 126 -4.44 5.00 0.92
N LEU A 127 -5.04 4.25 -0.02
CA LEU A 127 -5.45 4.80 -1.31
C LEU A 127 -6.70 5.67 -1.20
N ASN A 128 -7.70 5.22 -0.44
CA ASN A 128 -8.92 5.95 -0.11
C ASN A 128 -9.60 5.34 1.13
N ASP A 129 -10.74 5.91 1.56
CA ASP A 129 -11.45 5.49 2.78
C ASP A 129 -12.44 4.33 2.58
N SER A 130 -12.37 3.58 1.47
CA SER A 130 -13.22 2.40 1.27
C SER A 130 -12.85 1.27 2.23
N THR A 131 -13.82 0.39 2.50
CA THR A 131 -13.65 -0.80 3.35
C THR A 131 -12.45 -1.63 2.91
N LYS A 132 -12.24 -1.77 1.60
CA LYS A 132 -11.10 -2.50 1.03
C LYS A 132 -9.76 -2.03 1.57
N TRP A 133 -9.47 -0.73 1.52
CA TRP A 133 -8.14 -0.23 1.93
C TRP A 133 -7.99 -0.14 3.44
N LYS A 134 -9.10 0.08 4.15
CA LYS A 134 -9.13 -0.01 5.61
C LYS A 134 -8.78 -1.43 6.08
N THR A 135 -9.46 -2.44 5.55
CA THR A 135 -9.23 -3.85 5.90
C THR A 135 -7.89 -4.36 5.38
N ALA A 136 -7.41 -3.87 4.22
CA ALA A 136 -6.04 -4.12 3.76
C ALA A 136 -5.01 -3.63 4.80
N THR A 137 -5.20 -2.41 5.31
CA THR A 137 -4.31 -1.82 6.32
C THR A 137 -4.38 -2.57 7.65
N GLU A 138 -5.57 -2.95 8.09
CA GLU A 138 -5.75 -3.76 9.30
C GLU A 138 -5.08 -5.13 9.17
N SER A 139 -5.18 -5.76 8.00
CA SER A 139 -4.58 -7.07 7.72
C SER A 139 -3.06 -7.03 7.86
N VAL A 140 -2.39 -5.97 7.39
CA VAL A 140 -0.94 -5.77 7.57
C VAL A 140 -0.52 -5.94 9.03
N PHE A 141 -1.28 -5.37 9.96
CA PHE A 141 -0.96 -5.48 11.38
C PHE A 141 -1.36 -6.83 11.99
N LYS A 142 -2.49 -7.42 11.56
CA LYS A 142 -2.90 -8.76 12.00
C LYS A 142 -1.90 -9.85 11.60
N TRP A 143 -1.26 -9.73 10.44
CA TRP A 143 -0.25 -10.69 9.99
C TRP A 143 0.94 -10.78 10.94
N LEU A 144 1.30 -9.66 11.59
CA LEU A 144 2.36 -9.60 12.59
C LEU A 144 1.95 -10.23 13.93
N GLU A 145 0.65 -10.40 14.14
CA GLU A 145 0.06 -11.06 15.31
C GLU A 145 -0.20 -12.56 15.05
N GLY A 146 0.17 -13.06 13.86
CA GLY A 146 0.11 -14.47 13.50
C GLY A 146 -1.12 -14.88 12.67
N ASP A 147 -2.02 -13.95 12.36
CA ASP A 147 -3.12 -14.20 11.43
C ASP A 147 -2.57 -14.35 10.01
N LYS A 148 -2.64 -15.52 9.40
CA LYS A 148 -2.11 -15.76 8.04
C LYS A 148 -3.19 -15.79 6.98
N ASP A 149 -4.45 -15.61 7.37
CA ASP A 149 -5.60 -15.85 6.50
C ASP A 149 -6.25 -14.53 6.07
N SER A 150 -6.26 -13.52 6.94
CA SER A 150 -6.84 -12.21 6.66
C SER A 150 -6.29 -11.58 5.37
N CYS A 151 -7.20 -11.12 4.50
CA CYS A 151 -6.92 -10.28 3.33
C CYS A 151 -7.91 -9.10 3.31
N PHE A 152 -7.81 -8.23 2.31
CA PHE A 152 -8.75 -7.13 2.15
C PHE A 152 -10.17 -7.63 1.87
N ASP A 153 -11.16 -6.98 2.47
CA ASP A 153 -12.57 -7.20 2.19
C ASP A 153 -12.98 -6.42 0.94
N LEU A 154 -13.74 -7.05 0.06
CA LEU A 154 -14.24 -6.42 -1.17
C LEU A 154 -15.60 -5.74 -0.97
N MET A 155 -16.23 -5.90 0.19
CA MET A 155 -17.59 -5.42 0.51
C MET A 155 -17.63 -4.03 1.15
#